data_AF-A0A973P402-F1
#
_entry.id   AF-A0A973P402-F1
#
_cell.length_a   1.000
_cell.length_b   1.000
_cell.length_c   1.000
_cell.angle_alpha   90.00
_cell.angle_beta   90.00
_cell.angle_gamma   90.00
#
_symmetry.space_group_name_H-M   'P 1'
#
loop_
_entity.id
_entity.type
_entity.pdbx_description
1 polymer ?
#
loop_
_entity_poly.entity_id
_entity_poly.type
_entity_poly.pdbx_seq_one_letter_code
_entity_poly.pdbx_strand_id
1 'polypeptide(L)'
;NEKLGTIDIGGHNMAASRKFKNVAANGRAALVLDDVPSVNPWTVRCLEVRGTAEALLDPEDSAARTPGPIIRLHPKRIISFGVDPGNPAAGKRNVG
;
A
#
# COMPACT_ATOMS: atom_id res chain seq x y z
N ASN A 1 4.96 -2.48 8.47
CA ASN A 1 6.17 -2.89 9.19
C ASN A 1 6.83 -1.63 9.73
N GLU A 2 6.48 -1.24 10.95
CA GLU A 2 6.92 0.03 11.53
C GLU A 2 8.44 0.10 11.66
N LYS A 3 9.08 -1.01 12.08
CA LYS A 3 10.53 -1.12 12.24
C LYS A 3 11.31 -0.81 10.96
N LEU A 4 10.75 -1.17 9.81
CA LEU A 4 11.38 -0.97 8.50
C LEU A 4 10.84 0.25 7.75
N GLY A 5 9.82 0.93 8.26
CA GLY A 5 9.12 1.98 7.53
C GLY A 5 8.42 1.49 6.25
N THR A 6 8.15 0.19 6.12
CA THR A 6 7.57 -0.44 4.92
C THR A 6 6.13 -0.89 5.14
N ILE A 7 5.44 -1.21 4.05
CA ILE A 7 4.13 -1.84 4.07
C ILE A 7 4.26 -3.25 3.51
N ASP A 8 3.94 -4.25 4.32
CA ASP A 8 4.01 -5.67 3.93
C ASP A 8 2.62 -6.13 3.48
N ILE A 9 2.51 -6.46 2.20
CA ILE A 9 1.27 -6.83 1.52
C ILE A 9 1.27 -8.35 1.33
N GLY A 10 0.54 -9.04 2.21
CA GLY A 10 0.23 -10.47 2.09
C GLY A 10 -1.06 -10.73 1.30
N GLY A 11 -1.44 -12.00 1.18
CA GLY A 11 -2.71 -12.38 0.54
C GLY A 11 -2.72 -13.76 -0.11
N HIS A 12 -3.88 -14.12 -0.66
CA HIS A 12 -4.12 -15.44 -1.23
C HIS A 12 -3.22 -15.73 -2.44
N ASN A 13 -2.60 -16.91 -2.44
CA ASN A 13 -1.74 -17.43 -3.50
C ASN A 13 -0.73 -16.39 -4.03
N MET A 14 -0.07 -15.70 -3.10
CA MET A 14 0.71 -14.48 -3.40
C MET A 14 1.81 -14.73 -4.44
N ALA A 15 2.66 -15.75 -4.26
CA ALA A 15 3.75 -16.05 -5.20
C ALA A 15 3.28 -16.35 -6.63
N ALA A 16 2.11 -16.97 -6.80
CA ALA A 16 1.56 -17.24 -8.13
C ALA A 16 0.88 -16.01 -8.75
N SER A 17 0.53 -15.00 -7.95
CA SER A 17 -0.26 -13.84 -8.36
C SER A 17 0.47 -12.96 -9.38
N ARG A 18 -0.32 -12.28 -10.23
CA ARG A 18 0.22 -11.32 -11.20
C ARG A 18 0.90 -10.14 -10.51
N LYS A 19 0.34 -9.63 -9.41
CA LYS A 19 0.94 -8.50 -8.67
C LYS A 19 2.34 -8.84 -8.15
N PHE A 20 2.54 -10.06 -7.64
CA PHE A 20 3.86 -10.50 -7.16
C PHE A 20 4.87 -10.60 -8.31
N LYS A 21 4.48 -11.27 -9.41
CA LYS A 21 5.34 -11.40 -10.61
C LYS A 21 5.67 -10.06 -11.25
N ASN A 22 4.72 -9.13 -11.29
CA ASN A 22 4.95 -7.78 -11.81
C ASN A 22 5.94 -7.01 -10.95
N VAL A 23 5.79 -7.06 -9.61
CA VAL A 23 6.75 -6.42 -8.70
C VAL A 23 8.13 -7.05 -8.82
N ALA A 24 8.22 -8.38 -8.92
CA ALA A 24 9.49 -9.07 -9.13
C ALA A 24 10.19 -8.59 -10.42
N ALA A 25 9.43 -8.27 -11.47
CA ALA A 25 9.97 -7.82 -12.76
C ALA A 25 10.33 -6.33 -12.79
N ASN A 26 9.58 -5.45 -12.13
CA ASN A 26 9.71 -4.00 -12.29
C ASN A 26 10.12 -3.23 -11.03
N GLY A 27 10.12 -3.88 -9.86
CA GLY A 27 10.52 -3.30 -8.57
C GLY A 27 9.68 -2.13 -8.08
N ARG A 28 8.44 -1.96 -8.58
CA ARG A 28 7.60 -0.78 -8.30
C ARG A 28 6.16 -1.20 -8.02
N ALA A 29 5.54 -0.52 -7.06
CA ALA A 29 4.12 -0.70 -6.79
C ALA A 29 3.44 0.60 -6.33
N ALA A 30 2.13 0.63 -6.53
CA ALA A 30 1.21 1.56 -5.89
C ALA A 30 0.21 0.74 -5.06
N LEU A 31 -0.01 1.15 -3.81
CA LEU A 31 -1.05 0.64 -2.93
C LEU A 31 -2.13 1.72 -2.81
N VAL A 32 -3.37 1.37 -3.15
CA VAL A 32 -4.53 2.25 -3.02
C VAL A 32 -5.46 1.67 -1.95
N LEU A 33 -5.90 2.51 -1.03
CA LEU A 33 -6.90 2.23 -0.02
C LEU A 33 -8.01 3.28 -0.19
N ASP A 34 -9.21 2.85 -0.54
CA ASP A 34 -10.37 3.74 -0.72
C ASP A 34 -11.64 3.13 -0.15
N ASP A 35 -12.55 4.00 0.27
CA ASP A 35 -13.91 3.64 0.71
C ASP A 35 -14.88 4.84 0.58
N VAL A 36 -16.16 4.55 0.83
CA VAL A 36 -17.27 5.52 0.83
C VAL A 36 -17.91 5.55 2.22
N PRO A 37 -17.41 6.38 3.15
CA PRO A 37 -17.94 6.40 4.52
C PRO A 37 -19.40 6.82 4.65
N SER A 38 -19.93 7.62 3.71
CA SER A 38 -21.33 8.03 3.71
C SER A 38 -21.81 8.35 2.30
N VAL A 39 -23.07 8.00 2.01
CA VAL A 39 -23.78 8.37 0.78
C VAL A 39 -24.73 9.55 0.97
N ASN A 40 -25.03 9.93 2.22
CA ASN A 40 -25.82 11.11 2.57
C ASN A 40 -25.40 11.64 3.96
N PRO A 41 -24.62 12.72 4.05
CA PRO A 41 -24.03 13.48 2.95
C PRO A 41 -22.95 12.66 2.21
N TRP A 42 -22.79 12.90 0.90
CA TRP A 42 -21.80 12.18 0.09
C TRP A 42 -20.37 12.43 0.58
N THR A 43 -19.68 11.36 1.02
CA THR A 43 -18.32 11.41 1.53
C THR A 43 -17.53 10.24 0.98
N VAL A 44 -16.37 10.54 0.39
CA VAL A 44 -15.45 9.55 -0.19
C VAL A 44 -14.05 9.84 0.30
N ARG A 45 -13.25 8.81 0.55
CA ARG A 45 -11.84 8.99 0.91
C ARG A 45 -10.94 7.96 0.24
N CYS A 46 -9.71 8.37 -0.02
CA CYS A 46 -8.72 7.56 -0.70
C CYS A 46 -7.31 7.90 -0.20
N LEU A 47 -6.46 6.89 -0.13
CA LEU A 47 -5.03 6.97 0.13
C LEU A 47 -4.28 6.13 -0.90
N GLU A 48 -3.42 6.78 -1.67
CA GLU A 48 -2.50 6.12 -2.59
C GLU A 48 -1.06 6.29 -2.09
N VAL A 49 -0.35 5.17 -1.98
CA VAL A 49 1.06 5.09 -1.59
C VAL A 49 1.85 4.49 -2.75
N ARG A 50 2.80 5.24 -3.30
CA ARG A 50 3.71 4.76 -4.35
C ARG A 50 5.11 4.59 -3.82
N GLY A 51 5.85 3.63 -4.36
CA GLY A 51 7.20 3.34 -3.92
C GLY A 51 7.93 2.29 -4.75
N THR A 52 9.14 1.98 -4.32
CA THR A 52 9.85 0.77 -4.74
C THR A 52 9.28 -0.42 -3.98
N ALA A 53 9.28 -1.59 -4.59
CA ALA A 53 8.69 -2.77 -3.98
C ALA A 53 9.51 -4.03 -4.28
N GLU A 54 9.48 -4.95 -3.33
CA GLU A 54 10.17 -6.23 -3.38
C GLU A 54 9.15 -7.37 -3.30
N ALA A 55 9.38 -8.43 -4.07
CA ALA A 55 8.60 -9.66 -4.02
C ALA A 55 9.39 -10.69 -3.19
N LEU A 56 8.97 -10.93 -1.95
CA LEU A 56 9.69 -11.74 -0.97
C LEU A 56 8.94 -13.06 -0.77
N LEU A 57 9.65 -14.19 -0.89
CA LEU A 57 9.02 -15.52 -0.79
C LEU A 57 8.76 -15.96 0.65
N ASP A 58 9.69 -15.68 1.56
CA ASP A 58 9.57 -16.11 2.97
C ASP A 58 10.35 -15.16 3.91
N PRO A 59 9.86 -13.93 4.13
CA PRO A 59 10.52 -13.00 5.04
C PRO A 59 10.17 -13.27 6.51
N GLU A 60 11.19 -13.57 7.32
CA GLU A 60 11.05 -13.79 8.77
C GLU A 60 10.58 -12.54 9.52
N ASP A 61 10.86 -11.36 8.98
CA ASP A 61 10.53 -10.05 9.56
C ASP A 61 9.19 -9.48 9.05
N SER A 62 8.38 -10.30 8.37
CA SER A 62 7.10 -9.89 7.80
C SER A 62 6.12 -9.37 8.84
N ALA A 63 5.53 -8.20 8.59
CA ALA A 63 4.41 -7.67 9.36
C ALA A 63 3.04 -7.95 8.70
N ALA A 64 3.00 -8.78 7.65
CA ALA A 64 1.74 -9.14 7.00
C ALA A 64 0.90 -10.05 7.91
N ARG A 65 -0.43 -9.93 7.81
CA ARG A 65 -1.37 -10.76 8.59
C ARG A 65 -1.44 -12.22 8.14
N THR A 66 -0.89 -12.52 6.97
CA THR A 66 -0.84 -13.87 6.40
C THR A 66 0.61 -14.34 6.31
N PRO A 67 0.93 -15.57 6.74
CA PRO A 67 2.27 -16.12 6.56
C PRO A 67 2.59 -16.34 5.07
N GLY A 68 3.87 -16.49 4.76
CA GLY A 68 4.37 -16.81 3.42
C GLY A 68 4.72 -15.58 2.57
N PRO A 69 4.64 -15.71 1.22
CA PRO A 69 5.14 -14.68 0.32
C PRO A 69 4.40 -13.35 0.46
N ILE A 70 5.14 -12.24 0.38
CA ILE A 70 4.62 -10.87 0.46
C ILE A 70 5.17 -9.98 -0.65
N ILE A 71 4.48 -8.87 -0.89
CA ILE A 71 5.07 -7.69 -1.53
C ILE A 71 5.43 -6.70 -0.42
N ARG A 72 6.70 -6.32 -0.30
CA ARG A 72 7.16 -5.26 0.61
C ARG A 72 7.26 -3.95 -0.15
N LEU A 73 6.43 -2.97 0.19
CA LEU A 73 6.43 -1.63 -0.41
C LEU A 73 7.22 -0.67 0.47
N HIS A 74 8.15 0.05 -0.14
CA HIS A 74 8.95 1.15 0.44
C HIS A 74 8.35 2.49 0.00
N PRO A 75 7.54 3.15 0.85
CA PRO A 75 6.83 4.37 0.46
C PRO A 75 7.79 5.48 0.01
N LYS A 76 7.47 6.14 -1.09
CA LYS A 76 8.17 7.33 -1.61
C LYS A 76 7.23 8.51 -1.83
N ARG A 77 5.98 8.23 -2.18
CA ARG A 77 4.94 9.24 -2.45
C ARG A 77 3.64 8.84 -1.78
N ILE A 78 3.03 9.78 -1.07
CA ILE A 78 1.69 9.62 -0.49
C ILE A 78 0.78 10.68 -1.09
N ILE A 79 -0.36 10.23 -1.60
CA ILE A 79 -1.44 11.05 -2.14
C ILE A 79 -2.69 10.66 -1.38
N SER A 80 -3.42 11.63 -0.87
CA SER A 80 -4.61 11.38 -0.07
C SER A 80 -5.72 12.33 -0.48
N PHE A 81 -6.97 11.91 -0.34
CA PHE A 81 -8.16 12.71 -0.64
C PHE A 81 -9.26 12.34 0.35
N GLY A 82 -10.00 13.32 0.87
CA GLY A 82 -11.12 13.08 1.78
C GLY A 82 -10.78 12.43 3.13
N VAL A 83 -9.49 12.27 3.47
CA VAL A 83 -9.04 11.66 4.75
C VAL A 83 -8.84 12.68 5.87
N ASP A 84 -8.54 13.93 5.54
CA ASP A 84 -8.36 15.01 6.51
C ASP A 84 -9.59 15.94 6.45
N PRO A 85 -10.43 15.99 7.51
CA PRO A 85 -11.58 16.89 7.57
C PRO A 85 -11.21 18.38 7.44
N GLY A 86 -9.99 18.76 7.87
CA GLY A 86 -9.48 20.13 7.76
C GLY A 86 -8.83 20.44 6.40
N ASN A 87 -8.55 19.42 5.58
CA ASN A 87 -8.01 19.56 4.24
C ASN A 87 -8.60 18.50 3.28
N PRO A 88 -9.91 18.58 2.98
CA PRO A 88 -10.58 17.58 2.16
C PRO A 88 -10.12 17.60 0.69
N ALA A 89 -9.49 18.70 0.24
CA ALA A 89 -9.11 18.96 -1.15
C ALA A 89 -7.93 18.12 -1.70
N ALA A 90 -7.46 17.14 -0.94
CA ALA A 90 -6.34 16.23 -1.23
C ALA A 90 -4.95 16.71 -0.78
N GLY A 91 -4.24 15.84 -0.07
CA GLY A 91 -2.87 16.02 0.38
C GLY A 91 -1.88 15.26 -0.49
N LYS A 92 -0.70 15.84 -0.70
CA LYS A 92 0.38 15.25 -1.49
C LYS A 92 1.70 15.48 -0.78
N ARG A 93 2.38 14.41 -0.36
CA ARG A 93 3.74 14.50 0.19
C ARG A 93 4.68 13.42 -0.33
N ASN A 94 5.98 13.72 -0.28
CA ASN A 94 7.04 12.73 -0.42
C ASN A 94 7.36 12.13 0.96
N VAL A 95 7.94 10.95 0.96
CA VAL A 95 8.52 10.33 2.15
C VAL A 95 10.04 10.54 2.07
N GLY A 96 10.59 11.19 3.10
CA GLY A 96 12.03 11.45 3.25
C GLY A 96 12.81 10.18 3.56
#